data_AF-A0A815FNH4-F1
#
_entry.id   AF-A0A815FNH4-F1
#
_cell.length_a   1.000
_cell.length_b   1.000
_cell.length_c   1.000
_cell.angle_alpha   90.00
_cell.angle_beta   90.00
_cell.angle_gamma   90.00
#
_symmetry.space_group_name_H-M   'P 1'
#
loop_
_entity.id
_entity.type
_entity.pdbx_description
1 polymer ?
#
loop_
_entity_poly.entity_id
_entity_poly.type
_entity_poly.pdbx_seq_one_letter_code
_entity_poly.pdbx_strand_id
1 'polypeptide(L)'
;MENNAVDIISGLNGTDFNSPTYITPGITGGGYALKLIRSSYQYITIPTYKSFVNTSFTVEMWIYPTSLNNGYYYGLFTQYDTTSTDHSLVMLVRGVQLSLDFYNDGVTGTTSLTTYTWYHAAFVYDYPSKTQTVYLNGYQDASHVSNQPYLGTSGSINIGIYIDQVSLTMAPKSADDILNDATLASWHSFDCETSYDSGPNKLRGMAVDVTLAPGKVDQGLNFSLSSSYYQVRYRLS
;
A
#
# COMPACT_ATOMS: atom_id res chain seq x y z
N MET A 1 0.03 -8.78 5.14
CA MET A 1 -0.45 -9.68 4.05
C MET A 1 -0.73 -11.11 4.56
N GLU A 2 -1.41 -11.96 3.78
CA GLU A 2 -1.43 -13.43 3.98
C GLU A 2 -0.14 -14.07 3.43
N ASN A 3 0.08 -15.38 3.65
CA ASN A 3 1.24 -16.12 3.14
C ASN A 3 1.04 -16.58 1.68
N ASN A 4 0.55 -15.69 0.82
CA ASN A 4 0.34 -15.92 -0.61
C ASN A 4 0.09 -14.57 -1.32
N ALA A 5 0.07 -14.60 -2.66
CA ALA A 5 -0.24 -13.47 -3.52
C ALA A 5 -1.72 -13.42 -3.97
N VAL A 6 -2.64 -14.07 -3.23
CA VAL A 6 -4.05 -14.12 -3.59
C VAL A 6 -4.75 -12.85 -3.10
N ASP A 7 -5.46 -12.17 -3.99
CA ASP A 7 -6.31 -11.05 -3.63
C ASP A 7 -7.74 -11.55 -3.39
N ILE A 8 -8.11 -11.64 -2.12
CA ILE A 8 -9.42 -12.11 -1.67
C ILE A 8 -10.55 -11.08 -1.90
N ILE A 9 -10.24 -9.84 -2.28
CA ILE A 9 -11.23 -8.76 -2.41
C ILE A 9 -11.63 -8.56 -3.87
N SER A 10 -10.68 -8.25 -4.75
CA SER A 10 -11.00 -7.90 -6.14
C SER A 10 -10.75 -9.03 -7.14
N GLY A 11 -10.11 -10.11 -6.70
CA GLY A 11 -9.74 -11.25 -7.56
C GLY A 11 -8.54 -10.96 -8.47
N LEU A 12 -7.81 -9.86 -8.26
CA LEU A 12 -6.55 -9.54 -8.93
C LEU A 12 -5.41 -10.38 -8.34
N ASN A 13 -5.51 -11.69 -8.51
CA ASN A 13 -4.56 -12.64 -7.94
C ASN A 13 -3.19 -12.50 -8.60
N GLY A 14 -2.17 -12.40 -7.75
CA GLY A 14 -0.78 -12.46 -8.16
C GLY A 14 -0.26 -13.89 -8.25
N THR A 15 0.82 -14.06 -9.00
CA THR A 15 1.63 -15.27 -9.05
C THR A 15 3.07 -14.94 -8.65
N ASP A 16 3.63 -15.83 -7.84
CA ASP A 16 5.00 -15.76 -7.37
C ASP A 16 5.99 -16.04 -8.51
N PHE A 17 6.94 -15.13 -8.74
CA PHE A 17 8.06 -15.37 -9.66
C PHE A 17 9.38 -15.56 -8.91
N ASN A 18 10.10 -16.64 -9.24
CA ASN A 18 11.36 -17.04 -8.60
C ASN A 18 11.27 -17.22 -7.07
N SER A 19 10.13 -17.70 -6.58
CA SER A 19 9.89 -18.08 -5.18
C SER A 19 10.21 -16.98 -4.15
N PRO A 20 9.43 -15.88 -4.13
CA PRO A 20 9.45 -14.89 -3.06
C PRO A 20 9.34 -15.51 -1.67
N THR A 21 9.81 -14.80 -0.65
CA THR A 21 9.68 -15.24 0.73
C THR A 21 8.69 -14.35 1.47
N TYR A 22 7.69 -14.96 2.09
CA TYR A 22 6.78 -14.29 3.01
C TYR A 22 7.33 -14.44 4.43
N ILE A 23 7.58 -13.32 5.11
CA ILE A 23 8.23 -13.28 6.43
C ILE A 23 7.33 -12.64 7.48
N THR A 24 7.48 -13.07 8.73
CA THR A 24 6.68 -12.63 9.88
C THR A 24 7.59 -12.08 10.99
N PRO A 25 7.17 -11.07 11.77
CA PRO A 25 5.92 -10.32 11.63
C PRO A 25 5.92 -9.38 10.42
N GLY A 26 4.72 -9.06 9.91
CA GLY A 26 4.54 -7.90 9.03
C GLY A 26 4.64 -6.58 9.80
N ILE A 27 4.36 -5.46 9.14
CA ILE A 27 4.54 -4.11 9.70
C ILE A 27 3.72 -3.87 10.99
N THR A 28 2.60 -4.57 11.16
CA THR A 28 1.70 -4.41 12.29
C THR A 28 2.02 -5.32 13.48
N GLY A 29 3.16 -6.04 13.45
CA GLY A 29 3.50 -7.03 14.48
C GLY A 29 2.76 -8.37 14.34
N GLY A 30 1.90 -8.51 13.32
CA GLY A 30 1.19 -9.73 12.93
C GLY A 30 1.24 -9.95 11.40
N GLY A 31 0.73 -11.09 10.93
CA GLY A 31 0.70 -11.41 9.49
C GLY A 31 2.07 -11.61 8.85
N TYR A 32 2.12 -11.49 7.52
CA TYR A 32 3.32 -11.60 6.71
C TYR A 32 3.60 -10.32 5.93
N ALA A 33 4.87 -10.02 5.73
CA ALA A 33 5.36 -9.09 4.72
C ALA A 33 6.11 -9.87 3.62
N LEU A 34 6.10 -9.34 2.40
CA LEU A 34 6.70 -9.98 1.25
C LEU A 34 8.14 -9.49 1.09
N LYS A 35 9.12 -10.39 1.22
CA LYS A 35 10.54 -10.11 1.00
C LYS A 35 10.98 -10.63 -0.37
N LEU A 36 11.31 -9.71 -1.26
CA LEU A 36 11.85 -10.00 -2.59
C LEU A 36 13.35 -9.72 -2.65
N ILE A 37 14.11 -10.69 -3.17
CA ILE A 37 15.56 -10.61 -3.34
C ILE A 37 15.88 -10.24 -4.79
N ARG A 38 16.45 -9.04 -4.98
CA ARG A 38 16.81 -8.52 -6.30
C ARG A 38 17.78 -9.42 -7.07
N SER A 39 18.82 -9.95 -6.41
CA SER A 39 19.80 -10.85 -7.05
C SER A 39 19.19 -12.16 -7.55
N SER A 40 18.00 -12.52 -7.06
CA SER A 40 17.25 -13.70 -7.48
C SER A 40 16.10 -13.36 -8.45
N TYR A 41 16.01 -12.10 -8.92
CA TYR A 41 14.96 -11.63 -9.83
C TYR A 41 13.55 -11.98 -9.37
N GLN A 42 13.25 -11.74 -8.09
CA GLN A 42 11.96 -12.07 -7.50
C GLN A 42 10.96 -10.92 -7.64
N TYR A 43 9.72 -11.25 -7.98
CA TYR A 43 8.58 -10.33 -8.01
C TYR A 43 7.26 -11.10 -7.90
N ILE A 44 6.18 -10.38 -7.63
CA ILE A 44 4.82 -10.87 -7.86
C ILE A 44 4.32 -10.29 -9.16
N THR A 45 3.68 -11.11 -9.99
CA THR A 45 3.00 -10.62 -11.19
C THR A 45 1.51 -10.87 -11.10
N ILE A 46 0.71 -9.86 -11.39
CA ILE A 46 -0.74 -9.98 -11.56
C ILE A 46 -0.96 -10.03 -13.06
N PRO A 47 -1.22 -11.23 -13.65
CA PRO A 47 -1.30 -11.41 -15.09
C PRO A 47 -2.56 -10.78 -15.68
N THR A 48 -3.61 -10.63 -14.87
CA THR A 48 -4.87 -10.01 -15.27
C THR A 48 -4.65 -8.53 -15.57
N TYR A 49 -4.89 -8.13 -16.81
CA TYR A 49 -4.80 -6.72 -17.19
C TYR A 49 -5.84 -5.88 -16.44
N LYS A 50 -5.37 -4.80 -15.83
CA LYS A 50 -6.18 -3.77 -15.17
C LYS A 50 -5.98 -2.46 -15.91
N SER A 51 -7.05 -1.90 -16.47
CA SER A 51 -7.00 -0.59 -17.12
C SER A 51 -6.91 0.54 -16.09
N PHE A 52 -5.99 1.48 -16.33
CA PHE A 52 -5.89 2.77 -15.64
C PHE A 52 -6.14 3.96 -16.58
N VAL A 53 -6.55 3.69 -17.83
CA VAL A 53 -6.86 4.75 -18.80
C VAL A 53 -8.13 5.48 -18.38
N ASN A 54 -8.11 6.81 -18.48
CA ASN A 54 -9.24 7.69 -18.14
C ASN A 54 -9.78 7.54 -16.71
N THR A 55 -8.92 7.18 -15.76
CA THR A 55 -9.32 6.98 -14.37
C THR A 55 -8.29 7.55 -13.41
N SER A 56 -8.78 8.08 -12.28
CA SER A 56 -7.93 8.42 -11.15
C SER A 56 -7.62 7.16 -10.34
N PHE A 57 -6.47 7.13 -9.71
CA PHE A 57 -6.09 6.01 -8.86
C PHE A 57 -5.14 6.44 -7.75
N THR A 58 -5.08 5.61 -6.72
CA THR A 58 -4.12 5.69 -5.64
C THR A 58 -3.54 4.31 -5.40
N VAL A 59 -2.22 4.20 -5.34
CA VAL A 59 -1.52 2.98 -4.93
C VAL A 59 -0.65 3.29 -3.73
N GLU A 60 -0.78 2.47 -2.70
CA GLU A 60 -0.10 2.66 -1.41
C GLU A 60 0.52 1.37 -0.94
N MET A 61 1.59 1.49 -0.16
CA MET A 61 2.36 0.35 0.34
C MET A 61 3.32 0.77 1.43
N TRP A 62 3.61 -0.15 2.34
CA TRP A 62 4.78 -0.07 3.21
C TRP A 62 5.98 -0.71 2.53
N ILE A 63 7.11 -0.02 2.44
CA ILE A 63 8.35 -0.53 1.85
C ILE A 63 9.48 -0.60 2.88
N TYR A 64 10.34 -1.60 2.76
CA TYR A 64 11.55 -1.76 3.56
C TYR A 64 12.77 -1.97 2.66
N PRO A 65 13.35 -0.89 2.08
CA PRO A 65 14.48 -1.02 1.18
C PRO A 65 15.67 -1.69 1.86
N THR A 66 16.17 -2.81 1.33
CA THR A 66 17.35 -3.51 1.89
C THR A 66 18.65 -3.17 1.14
N SER A 67 18.52 -2.49 -0.01
CA SER A 67 19.63 -1.97 -0.81
C SER A 67 19.13 -0.77 -1.62
N LEU A 68 19.88 0.32 -1.63
CA LEU A 68 19.59 1.49 -2.45
C LEU A 68 20.89 2.00 -3.10
N ASN A 69 20.82 2.43 -4.35
CA ASN A 69 21.96 2.96 -5.07
C ASN A 69 21.47 3.90 -6.18
N ASN A 70 22.07 5.08 -6.26
CA ASN A 70 21.67 6.18 -7.16
C ASN A 70 21.60 5.81 -8.65
N GLY A 71 22.31 4.77 -9.10
CA GLY A 71 22.31 4.31 -10.49
C GLY A 71 21.21 3.30 -10.85
N TYR A 72 20.35 2.92 -9.90
CA TYR A 72 19.39 1.84 -10.09
C TYR A 72 17.94 2.28 -9.91
N TYR A 73 17.05 1.48 -10.50
CA TYR A 73 15.61 1.59 -10.37
C TYR A 73 15.08 0.37 -9.62
N TYR A 74 14.26 0.60 -8.61
CA TYR A 74 13.62 -0.45 -7.83
C TYR A 74 12.10 -0.35 -8.03
N GLY A 75 11.57 -1.17 -8.94
CA GLY A 75 10.13 -1.22 -9.22
C GLY A 75 9.35 -1.65 -7.98
N LEU A 76 8.34 -0.86 -7.61
CA LEU A 76 7.43 -1.14 -6.50
C LEU A 76 6.10 -1.66 -7.05
N PHE A 77 5.54 -0.95 -8.01
CA PHE A 77 4.33 -1.31 -8.74
C PHE A 77 4.48 -0.81 -10.18
N THR A 78 4.45 -1.71 -11.16
CA THR A 78 4.67 -1.34 -12.57
C THR A 78 3.70 -2.05 -13.48
N GLN A 79 3.18 -1.36 -14.50
CA GLN A 79 2.47 -1.96 -15.63
C GLN A 79 3.11 -1.45 -16.92
N TYR A 80 3.80 -2.35 -17.63
CA TYR A 80 4.53 -2.01 -18.85
C TYR A 80 3.68 -2.34 -20.09
N ASP A 81 3.46 -1.35 -20.94
CA ASP A 81 2.83 -1.51 -22.26
C ASP A 81 3.89 -1.38 -23.36
N THR A 82 4.47 -0.17 -23.51
CA THR A 82 5.48 0.15 -24.53
C THR A 82 6.49 1.18 -24.03
N THR A 83 7.52 1.46 -24.84
CA THR A 83 8.50 2.55 -24.63
C THR A 83 8.04 3.89 -25.21
N SER A 84 6.74 4.07 -25.46
CA SER A 84 6.18 5.36 -25.85
C SER A 84 5.87 6.18 -24.62
N THR A 85 6.05 7.50 -24.69
CA THR A 85 5.66 8.42 -23.61
C THR A 85 4.18 8.21 -23.26
N ASP A 86 3.86 8.22 -21.97
CA ASP A 86 2.52 8.03 -21.37
C ASP A 86 1.95 6.60 -21.41
N HIS A 87 2.68 5.60 -21.92
CA HIS A 87 2.17 4.23 -22.07
C HIS A 87 2.55 3.25 -20.96
N SER A 88 3.52 3.52 -20.09
CA SER A 88 3.92 2.56 -19.05
C SER A 88 3.87 3.19 -17.67
N LEU A 89 3.06 2.61 -16.78
CA LEU A 89 2.93 3.06 -15.40
C LEU A 89 4.07 2.49 -14.57
N VAL A 90 4.89 3.35 -14.00
CA VAL A 90 5.96 2.93 -13.08
C VAL A 90 5.92 3.72 -11.78
N MET A 91 5.80 2.98 -10.69
CA MET A 91 6.01 3.46 -9.33
C MET A 91 7.25 2.76 -8.81
N LEU A 92 8.29 3.53 -8.48
CA LEU A 92 9.60 2.97 -8.19
C LEU A 92 10.38 3.83 -7.20
N VAL A 93 11.45 3.26 -6.64
CA VAL A 93 12.55 4.04 -6.08
C VAL A 93 13.55 4.32 -7.20
N ARG A 94 13.68 5.59 -7.60
CA ARG A 94 14.65 6.11 -8.57
C ARG A 94 15.90 6.52 -7.82
N GLY A 95 16.92 5.67 -7.86
CA GLY A 95 18.12 5.83 -7.05
C GLY A 95 17.81 5.63 -5.56
N VAL A 96 17.49 6.73 -4.88
CA VAL A 96 17.11 6.78 -3.45
C VAL A 96 15.80 7.52 -3.20
N GLN A 97 15.10 8.00 -4.24
CA GLN A 97 13.87 8.80 -4.12
C GLN A 97 12.67 8.05 -4.71
N LEU A 98 11.47 8.26 -4.18
CA LEU A 98 10.24 7.71 -4.77
C LEU A 98 9.92 8.41 -6.10
N SER A 99 9.30 7.72 -7.05
CA SER A 99 8.89 8.29 -8.33
C SER A 99 7.63 7.61 -8.86
N LEU A 100 6.75 8.43 -9.46
CA LEU A 100 5.58 8.03 -10.24
C LEU A 100 5.75 8.58 -11.66
N ASP A 101 5.68 7.73 -12.67
CA ASP A 101 5.98 8.10 -14.05
C ASP A 101 5.13 7.26 -15.02
N PHE A 102 4.67 7.88 -16.11
CA PHE A 102 3.92 7.22 -17.20
C PHE A 102 4.81 6.89 -18.40
N TYR A 103 6.11 6.74 -18.18
CA TYR A 103 7.17 6.70 -19.18
C TYR A 103 7.48 8.10 -19.74
N ASN A 104 8.60 8.69 -19.31
CA ASN A 104 9.06 10.03 -19.69
C ASN A 104 8.10 11.18 -19.35
N ASP A 105 7.08 10.92 -18.54
CA ASP A 105 6.12 11.92 -18.06
C ASP A 105 5.76 11.58 -16.60
N GLY A 106 6.44 12.22 -15.67
CA GLY A 106 6.48 11.77 -14.30
C GLY A 106 7.05 12.77 -13.33
N VAL A 107 7.01 12.36 -12.07
CA VAL A 107 7.55 13.09 -10.93
C VAL A 107 8.47 12.19 -10.11
N THR A 108 9.55 12.77 -9.62
CA THR A 108 10.43 12.15 -8.61
C THR A 108 10.40 13.01 -7.36
N GLY A 109 10.26 12.36 -6.22
CA GLY A 109 10.32 12.95 -4.90
C GLY A 109 11.66 13.61 -4.60
N THR A 110 11.71 14.36 -3.51
CA THR A 110 12.94 15.06 -3.08
C THR A 110 13.63 14.35 -1.92
N THR A 111 12.87 13.56 -1.15
CA THR A 111 13.38 12.92 0.06
C THR A 111 14.18 11.65 -0.25
N SER A 112 15.42 11.60 0.23
CA SER A 112 16.26 10.41 0.09
C SER A 112 15.90 9.36 1.14
N LEU A 113 15.55 8.16 0.69
CA LEU A 113 15.33 6.99 1.51
C LEU A 113 16.67 6.40 1.98
N THR A 114 16.67 5.82 3.18
CA THR A 114 17.75 4.99 3.69
C THR A 114 17.33 3.52 3.73
N THR A 115 18.31 2.61 3.69
CA THR A 115 18.00 1.19 3.83
C THR A 115 17.60 0.83 5.25
N TYR A 116 16.93 -0.32 5.40
CA TYR A 116 16.53 -0.92 6.68
C TYR A 116 15.61 -0.03 7.51
N THR A 117 14.76 0.74 6.83
CA THR A 117 13.76 1.61 7.45
C THR A 117 12.43 1.38 6.73
N TRP A 118 11.35 1.28 7.51
CA TRP A 118 9.99 1.22 6.95
C TRP A 118 9.53 2.61 6.52
N TYR A 119 8.95 2.69 5.33
CA TYR A 119 8.32 3.89 4.82
C TYR A 119 6.93 3.57 4.29
N HIS A 120 5.98 4.46 4.54
CA HIS A 120 4.72 4.46 3.81
C HIS A 120 4.90 5.24 2.51
N ALA A 121 4.79 4.57 1.38
CA ALA A 121 4.85 5.17 0.05
C ALA A 121 3.44 5.20 -0.55
N ALA A 122 3.00 6.36 -1.01
CA ALA A 122 1.74 6.49 -1.73
C ALA A 122 1.90 7.31 -3.02
N PHE A 123 1.19 6.87 -4.05
CA PHE A 123 1.23 7.42 -5.39
C PHE A 123 -0.20 7.70 -5.83
N VAL A 124 -0.51 8.98 -6.01
CA VAL A 124 -1.86 9.45 -6.37
C VAL A 124 -1.82 10.02 -7.78
N TYR A 125 -2.77 9.61 -8.62
CA TYR A 125 -3.04 10.24 -9.90
C TYR A 125 -4.49 10.72 -9.95
N ASP A 126 -4.67 12.02 -10.16
CA ASP A 126 -5.96 12.66 -10.41
C ASP A 126 -6.11 12.88 -11.93
N TYR A 127 -6.96 12.10 -12.58
CA TYR A 127 -7.16 12.14 -14.03
C TYR A 127 -7.72 13.47 -14.54
N PRO A 128 -8.79 14.07 -13.95
CA PRO A 128 -9.31 15.35 -14.41
C PRO A 128 -8.27 16.48 -14.48
N SER A 129 -7.39 16.55 -13.49
CA SER A 129 -6.31 17.55 -13.43
C SER A 129 -4.99 17.09 -14.03
N LYS A 130 -4.87 15.79 -14.36
CA LYS A 130 -3.61 15.11 -14.74
C LYS A 130 -2.51 15.24 -13.68
N THR A 131 -2.88 15.37 -12.42
CA THR A 131 -1.92 15.59 -11.34
C THR A 131 -1.39 14.27 -10.82
N GLN A 132 -0.09 14.05 -10.94
CA GLN A 132 0.68 12.99 -10.31
C GLN A 132 1.23 13.51 -8.98
N THR A 133 1.06 12.77 -7.89
CA THR A 133 1.57 13.16 -6.56
C THR A 133 2.21 11.96 -5.87
N VAL A 134 3.39 12.18 -5.32
CA VAL A 134 4.15 11.22 -4.53
C VAL A 134 4.11 11.66 -3.07
N TYR A 135 3.72 10.74 -2.19
CA TYR A 135 3.71 10.93 -0.74
C TYR A 135 4.68 9.95 -0.08
N LEU A 136 5.34 10.43 0.97
CA LEU A 136 6.21 9.65 1.83
C LEU A 136 5.81 9.88 3.30
N ASN A 137 5.54 8.80 4.02
CA ASN A 137 5.13 8.80 5.42
C ASN A 137 3.93 9.73 5.71
N GLY A 138 2.96 9.77 4.78
CA GLY A 138 1.74 10.56 4.92
C GLY A 138 1.83 11.98 4.38
N TYR A 139 3.03 12.47 4.03
CA TYR A 139 3.24 13.84 3.56
C TYR A 139 3.58 13.87 2.08
N GLN A 140 3.10 14.88 1.36
CA GLN A 140 3.45 15.09 -0.03
C GLN A 140 4.95 15.38 -0.15
N ASP A 141 5.67 14.58 -0.95
CA ASP A 141 7.09 14.76 -1.25
C ASP A 141 7.29 15.49 -2.59
N ALA A 142 6.45 15.21 -3.58
CA ALA A 142 6.45 15.92 -4.87
C ALA A 142 5.11 15.82 -5.62
N SER A 143 4.88 16.75 -6.54
CA SER A 143 3.72 16.74 -7.44
C SER A 143 4.09 17.30 -8.82
N HIS A 144 3.38 16.86 -9.85
CA HIS A 144 3.55 17.24 -11.24
C HIS A 144 2.22 17.13 -12.00
N VAL A 145 1.99 18.00 -12.98
CA VAL A 145 0.87 17.87 -13.92
C VAL A 145 1.42 17.23 -15.19
N SER A 146 1.00 16.02 -15.50
CA SER A 146 1.48 15.32 -16.70
C SER A 146 0.97 16.01 -17.98
N ASN A 147 1.75 15.89 -19.05
CA ASN A 147 1.43 16.47 -20.35
C ASN A 147 0.17 15.81 -20.91
N GLN A 148 0.10 14.48 -20.84
CA GLN A 148 -1.05 13.66 -21.23
C GLN A 148 -1.51 12.77 -20.06
N PRO A 149 -2.75 12.27 -20.11
CA PRO A 149 -3.14 11.20 -19.19
C PRO A 149 -2.41 9.90 -19.51
N TYR A 150 -2.43 8.94 -18.58
CA TYR A 150 -1.96 7.59 -18.86
C TYR A 150 -2.71 6.96 -20.04
N LEU A 151 -1.96 6.45 -21.02
CA LEU A 151 -2.43 5.87 -22.28
C LEU A 151 -2.16 4.36 -22.42
N GLY A 152 -1.54 3.73 -21.42
CA GLY A 152 -1.20 2.31 -21.48
C GLY A 152 -2.42 1.41 -21.57
N THR A 153 -2.43 0.47 -22.53
CA THR A 153 -3.59 -0.39 -22.83
C THR A 153 -3.34 -1.87 -22.63
N SER A 154 -2.13 -2.26 -22.21
CA SER A 154 -1.74 -3.64 -22.01
C SER A 154 -0.77 -3.78 -20.83
N GLY A 155 -0.30 -5.00 -20.59
CA GLY A 155 0.72 -5.29 -19.59
C GLY A 155 0.18 -5.90 -18.29
N SER A 156 1.01 -6.74 -17.70
CA SER A 156 0.79 -7.27 -16.35
C SER A 156 1.30 -6.28 -15.32
N ILE A 157 0.66 -6.27 -14.15
CA ILE A 157 1.19 -5.53 -13.00
C ILE A 157 2.29 -6.37 -12.37
N ASN A 158 3.45 -5.77 -12.09
CA ASN A 158 4.53 -6.39 -11.33
C ASN A 158 4.77 -5.62 -10.04
N ILE A 159 4.89 -6.36 -8.93
CA ILE A 159 5.18 -5.84 -7.59
C ILE A 159 6.55 -6.32 -7.17
N GLY A 160 7.38 -5.37 -6.74
CA GLY A 160 8.78 -5.59 -6.37
C GLY A 160 9.11 -5.22 -4.92
N ILE A 161 10.40 -5.35 -4.57
CA ILE A 161 11.03 -5.01 -3.27
C ILE A 161 10.51 -5.80 -2.05
N TYR A 162 11.05 -5.49 -0.87
CA TYR A 162 10.47 -5.90 0.39
C TYR A 162 9.33 -4.93 0.76
N ILE A 163 8.10 -5.43 0.77
CA ILE A 163 6.85 -4.68 0.83
C ILE A 163 5.82 -5.31 1.78
N ASP A 164 4.91 -4.51 2.34
CA ASP A 164 3.71 -4.95 3.05
C ASP A 164 2.53 -4.01 2.74
N GLN A 165 1.30 -4.51 2.97
CA GLN A 165 0.04 -3.79 2.78
C GLN A 165 -0.07 -3.00 1.45
N VAL A 166 0.21 -3.65 0.32
CA VAL A 166 -0.06 -3.04 -0.99
C VAL A 166 -1.56 -2.86 -1.17
N SER A 167 -1.99 -1.65 -1.50
CA SER A 167 -3.39 -1.33 -1.80
C SER A 167 -3.49 -0.57 -3.13
N LEU A 168 -4.59 -0.82 -3.85
CA LEU A 168 -4.97 -0.09 -5.06
C LEU A 168 -6.40 0.41 -4.89
N THR A 169 -6.57 1.72 -4.96
CA THR A 169 -7.86 2.41 -4.93
C THR A 169 -8.10 3.08 -6.29
N MET A 170 -9.26 2.84 -6.91
CA MET A 170 -9.63 3.45 -8.20
C MET A 170 -10.24 4.86 -8.02
N ALA A 171 -9.59 5.67 -7.19
CA ALA A 171 -9.93 7.05 -6.89
C ALA A 171 -8.68 7.80 -6.41
N PRO A 172 -8.61 9.13 -6.56
CA PRO A 172 -7.53 9.92 -6.00
C PRO A 172 -7.83 10.18 -4.52
N LYS A 173 -6.97 9.70 -3.62
CA LYS A 173 -7.07 9.97 -2.19
C LYS A 173 -6.57 11.39 -1.88
N SER A 174 -7.17 12.01 -0.87
CA SER A 174 -6.73 13.33 -0.37
C SER A 174 -5.47 13.22 0.48
N ALA A 175 -4.76 14.33 0.70
CA ALA A 175 -3.60 14.34 1.60
C ALA A 175 -3.95 13.89 3.03
N ASP A 176 -5.16 14.19 3.50
CA ASP A 176 -5.64 13.75 4.82
C ASP A 176 -5.89 12.24 4.85
N ASP A 177 -6.45 11.65 3.78
CA ASP A 177 -6.60 10.19 3.68
C ASP A 177 -5.22 9.51 3.71
N ILE A 178 -4.27 9.99 2.90
CA ILE A 178 -2.91 9.44 2.86
C ILE A 178 -2.19 9.59 4.21
N LEU A 179 -2.35 10.72 4.89
CA LEU A 179 -1.79 10.93 6.22
C LEU A 179 -2.41 9.97 7.23
N ASN A 180 -3.72 9.77 7.17
CA ASN A 180 -4.41 8.79 8.00
C ASN A 180 -3.89 7.38 7.72
N ASP A 181 -3.80 6.95 6.46
CA ASP A 181 -3.31 5.61 6.12
C ASP A 181 -1.87 5.37 6.58
N ALA A 182 -1.01 6.40 6.51
CA ALA A 182 0.38 6.31 6.97
C ALA A 182 0.55 6.29 8.49
N THR A 183 -0.41 6.83 9.25
CA THR A 183 -0.28 7.07 10.70
C THR A 183 -1.29 6.31 11.56
N LEU A 184 -2.33 5.73 10.94
CA LEU A 184 -3.36 4.98 11.63
C LEU A 184 -2.75 3.73 12.24
N ALA A 185 -2.60 3.72 13.56
CA ALA A 185 -2.10 2.57 14.29
C ALA A 185 -3.20 1.50 14.48
N SER A 186 -4.43 1.91 14.78
CA SER A 186 -5.58 1.03 15.04
C SER A 186 -6.90 1.79 14.92
N TRP A 187 -7.93 1.14 14.39
CA TRP A 187 -9.29 1.67 14.28
C TRP A 187 -10.31 0.66 14.81
N HIS A 188 -11.08 1.03 15.82
CA HIS A 188 -12.09 0.13 16.39
C HIS A 188 -13.44 0.83 16.33
N SER A 189 -14.26 0.45 15.35
CA SER A 189 -15.58 1.06 15.18
C SER A 189 -16.60 0.50 16.17
N PHE A 190 -16.41 -0.75 16.59
CA PHE A 190 -17.33 -1.54 17.43
C PHE A 190 -18.71 -1.82 16.82
N ASP A 191 -18.83 -1.62 15.50
CA ASP A 191 -20.06 -1.87 14.75
C ASP A 191 -20.21 -3.35 14.31
N CYS A 192 -19.24 -4.21 14.65
CA CYS A 192 -19.27 -5.64 14.32
C CYS A 192 -18.91 -6.51 15.54
N GLU A 193 -19.37 -7.76 15.55
CA GLU A 193 -19.15 -8.71 16.66
C GLU A 193 -17.68 -9.14 16.85
N THR A 194 -16.77 -8.70 15.97
CA THR A 194 -15.37 -9.07 16.05
C THR A 194 -14.61 -8.08 16.93
N SER A 195 -13.69 -8.58 17.74
CA SER A 195 -12.79 -7.74 18.52
C SER A 195 -11.59 -7.22 17.71
N TYR A 196 -11.55 -7.47 16.39
CA TYR A 196 -10.46 -7.01 15.54
C TYR A 196 -10.58 -5.52 15.21
N ASP A 197 -9.44 -4.92 14.97
CA ASP A 197 -9.28 -3.65 14.28
C ASP A 197 -10.06 -3.67 12.97
N SER A 198 -10.95 -2.69 12.85
CA SER A 198 -11.78 -2.41 11.68
C SER A 198 -10.98 -1.66 10.60
N GLY A 199 -9.79 -1.16 10.93
CA GLY A 199 -8.82 -0.60 10.00
C GLY A 199 -7.94 -1.66 9.33
N PRO A 200 -7.00 -1.24 8.46
CA PRO A 200 -6.21 -2.15 7.64
C PRO A 200 -5.21 -3.01 8.43
N ASN A 201 -4.93 -2.68 9.69
CA ASN A 201 -3.85 -3.31 10.45
C ASN A 201 -4.25 -4.63 11.12
N LYS A 202 -5.55 -4.95 11.15
CA LYS A 202 -6.11 -6.21 11.67
C LYS A 202 -5.59 -6.59 13.06
N LEU A 203 -5.29 -5.60 13.90
CA LEU A 203 -4.88 -5.82 15.28
C LEU A 203 -5.99 -6.51 16.07
N ARG A 204 -5.65 -7.53 16.85
CA ARG A 204 -6.62 -8.26 17.67
C ARG A 204 -6.85 -7.50 18.98
N GLY A 205 -8.07 -6.99 19.15
CA GLY A 205 -8.56 -6.55 20.44
C GLY A 205 -9.13 -7.71 21.26
N MET A 206 -9.28 -7.46 22.56
CA MET A 206 -9.82 -8.40 23.53
C MET A 206 -10.82 -7.66 24.41
N ALA A 207 -12.08 -8.04 24.31
CA ALA A 207 -13.15 -7.60 25.21
C ALA A 207 -13.32 -8.63 26.34
N VAL A 208 -13.42 -8.16 27.57
CA VAL A 208 -13.70 -8.98 28.76
C VAL A 208 -14.90 -8.39 29.48
N ASP A 209 -15.88 -9.24 29.76
CA ASP A 209 -17.11 -8.88 30.50
C ASP A 209 -17.88 -7.69 29.88
N VAL A 210 -17.83 -7.58 28.54
CA VAL A 210 -18.52 -6.52 27.78
C VAL A 210 -19.75 -7.11 27.08
N THR A 211 -20.83 -6.35 27.05
CA THR A 211 -22.05 -6.67 26.28
C THR A 211 -22.19 -5.74 25.08
N LEU A 212 -22.78 -6.21 23.99
CA LEU A 212 -23.14 -5.34 22.87
C LEU A 212 -24.35 -4.47 23.26
N ALA A 213 -24.34 -3.22 22.84
CA ALA A 213 -25.43 -2.26 23.00
C ALA A 213 -25.63 -1.46 21.70
N PRO A 214 -26.75 -0.75 21.52
CA PRO A 214 -26.94 0.11 20.36
C PRO A 214 -25.83 1.17 20.26
N GLY A 215 -25.15 1.21 19.12
CA GLY A 215 -24.13 2.21 18.80
C GLY A 215 -24.72 3.44 18.12
N LYS A 216 -23.85 4.43 17.83
CA LYS A 216 -24.23 5.56 16.95
C LYS A 216 -24.51 5.06 15.53
N VAL A 217 -23.72 4.09 15.08
CA VAL A 217 -23.97 3.23 13.93
C VAL A 217 -24.07 1.81 14.51
N ASP A 218 -25.05 1.02 14.08
CA ASP A 218 -25.29 -0.36 14.50
C ASP A 218 -25.08 -0.68 16.00
N GLN A 219 -23.88 -1.09 16.39
CA GLN A 219 -23.55 -1.62 17.72
C GLN A 219 -22.43 -0.84 18.39
N GLY A 220 -22.30 -1.02 19.70
CA GLY A 220 -21.22 -0.50 20.53
C GLY A 220 -20.99 -1.39 21.74
N LEU A 221 -19.93 -1.08 22.48
CA LEU A 221 -19.55 -1.83 23.69
C LEU A 221 -20.16 -1.20 24.95
N ASN A 222 -20.86 -2.01 25.74
CA ASN A 222 -21.38 -1.64 27.05
C ASN A 222 -20.64 -2.37 28.18
N PHE A 223 -20.07 -1.58 29.08
CA PHE A 223 -19.24 -1.98 30.21
C PHE A 223 -20.09 -1.95 31.49
N SER A 224 -20.78 -3.04 31.79
CA SER A 224 -21.78 -3.10 32.88
C SER A 224 -21.25 -3.74 34.16
N LEU A 225 -20.04 -4.29 34.14
CA LEU A 225 -19.42 -5.01 35.25
C LEU A 225 -18.14 -4.31 35.73
N SER A 226 -17.82 -4.46 37.01
CA SER A 226 -16.65 -3.81 37.65
C SER A 226 -15.29 -4.26 37.10
N SER A 227 -15.24 -5.40 36.42
CA SER A 227 -14.05 -5.97 35.76
C SER A 227 -14.09 -5.86 34.22
N SER A 228 -15.04 -5.13 33.65
CA SER A 228 -15.20 -5.07 32.20
C SER A 228 -14.16 -4.15 31.53
N TYR A 229 -13.52 -4.62 30.46
CA TYR A 229 -12.55 -3.83 29.71
C TYR A 229 -12.41 -4.27 28.25
N TYR A 230 -11.94 -3.35 27.42
CA TYR A 230 -11.46 -3.63 26.07
C TYR A 230 -9.98 -3.25 26.01
N GLN A 231 -9.14 -4.15 25.52
CA GLN A 231 -7.72 -3.88 25.34
C GLN A 231 -7.27 -4.28 23.93
N VAL A 232 -6.32 -3.52 23.40
CA VAL A 232 -5.59 -3.83 22.17
C VAL A 232 -4.15 -4.04 22.55
N ARG A 233 -3.57 -5.18 22.17
CA ARG A 233 -2.15 -5.46 22.43
C ARG A 233 -1.36 -5.33 21.15
N TYR A 234 -0.55 -4.28 21.05
CA TYR A 234 0.49 -4.18 20.05
C TYR A 234 1.66 -5.07 20.48
N ARG A 235 2.08 -6.02 19.64
CA ARG A 235 3.35 -6.73 19.89
C ARG A 235 4.47 -5.82 19.39
N LEU A 236 5.14 -5.12 20.30
CA LEU A 236 6.46 -4.58 20.01
C LEU A 236 7.41 -5.79 19.87
N SER A 237 7.96 -5.98 18.68
CA SER A 237 9.11 -6.86 18.44
C SER A 237 10.39 -6.16 18.89
#